data_AF-A0A376TWC9-F1
#
_entry.id   AF-A0A376TWC9-F1
#
_cell.length_a   1.000
_cell.length_b   1.000
_cell.length_c   1.000
_cell.angle_alpha   90.00
_cell.angle_beta   90.00
_cell.angle_gamma   90.00
#
_symmetry.space_group_name_H-M   'P 1'
#
loop_
_entity.id
_entity.type
_entity.pdbx_description
1 polymer ?
#
loop_
_entity_poly.entity_id
_entity_poly.type
_entity_poly.pdbx_seq_one_letter_code
_entity_poly.pdbx_strand_id
1 'polypeptide(L)'
;MLEFRNDTSAGDGARIEQFDRKGMVNNKFNYFIMSKLAEAGIPTQMERLLSDTECLVKKLDMVPVECVVRNRAAGSLVKRLGIEEGIELNPPLFDLFLKNDAMHDPMVNESYCETFGWVSKENLARMKELTYQSERRAGKNCSMMPGLILVDFKLEFGLYKGEVVLGDEFSPDGSRLWDKETLEKMDQRPFPPEPRWPDRSL
;
A
#
# COMPACT_ATOMS: atom_id res chain seq x y z
N MET A 1 15.04 -9.36 -8.40
CA MET A 1 13.83 -9.55 -9.22
C MET A 1 12.69 -9.80 -8.26
N LEU A 2 11.55 -9.15 -8.49
CA LEU A 2 10.31 -9.46 -7.79
C LEU A 2 9.33 -10.06 -8.79
N GLU A 3 8.55 -11.03 -8.32
CA GLU A 3 7.47 -11.68 -9.07
C GLU A 3 6.15 -11.42 -8.32
N PHE A 4 5.20 -10.80 -9.01
CA PHE A 4 3.86 -10.54 -8.49
C PHE A 4 2.98 -11.75 -8.79
N ARG A 5 2.56 -12.45 -7.74
CA ARG A 5 1.70 -13.64 -7.86
C ARG A 5 0.23 -13.26 -7.94
N ASN A 6 -0.59 -14.23 -8.39
CA ASN A 6 -2.04 -14.10 -8.41
C ASN A 6 -2.70 -14.39 -7.06
N ASP A 7 -1.92 -14.74 -6.05
CA ASP A 7 -2.42 -15.09 -4.72
C ASP A 7 -2.83 -13.82 -3.96
N THR A 8 -4.01 -13.82 -3.36
CA THR A 8 -4.46 -12.84 -2.38
C THR A 8 -4.65 -13.54 -1.05
N SER A 9 -4.04 -13.01 0.00
CA SER A 9 -4.31 -13.42 1.38
C SER A 9 -5.34 -12.47 1.99
N ALA A 10 -6.43 -13.02 2.54
CA ALA A 10 -7.40 -12.27 3.34
C ALA A 10 -7.47 -12.87 4.76
N GLY A 11 -7.57 -12.00 5.76
CA GLY A 11 -7.65 -12.40 7.17
C GLY A 11 -6.36 -13.07 7.67
N ASP A 12 -5.24 -12.36 7.62
CA ASP A 12 -3.94 -12.79 8.18
C ASP A 12 -3.42 -14.11 7.59
N GLY A 13 -3.59 -14.30 6.27
CA GLY A 13 -3.15 -15.51 5.58
C GLY A 13 -4.06 -16.73 5.76
N ALA A 14 -5.18 -16.61 6.49
CA ALA A 14 -6.10 -17.72 6.73
C ALA A 14 -6.87 -18.16 5.46
N ARG A 15 -6.98 -17.28 4.44
CA ARG A 15 -7.55 -17.60 3.14
C ARG A 15 -6.63 -17.13 2.04
N ILE A 16 -6.18 -18.08 1.21
CA ILE A 16 -5.43 -17.81 -0.02
C ILE A 16 -6.40 -18.07 -1.17
N GLU A 17 -6.73 -17.01 -1.91
CA GLU A 17 -7.54 -17.08 -3.14
C GLU A 17 -6.68 -16.67 -4.33
N GLN A 18 -6.88 -17.32 -5.47
CA GLN A 18 -6.16 -16.98 -6.71
C GLN A 18 -7.06 -16.18 -7.63
N PHE A 19 -6.58 -15.01 -8.04
CA PHE A 19 -7.28 -14.12 -8.95
C PHE A 19 -6.52 -13.99 -10.25
N ASP A 20 -7.14 -14.41 -11.34
CA ASP A 20 -6.56 -14.28 -12.67
C ASP A 20 -6.16 -12.83 -12.95
N ARG A 21 -4.94 -12.67 -13.46
CA ARG A 21 -4.31 -11.39 -13.85
C ARG A 21 -3.95 -10.45 -12.71
N LYS A 22 -4.21 -10.79 -11.44
CA LYS A 22 -3.86 -9.93 -10.30
C LYS A 22 -2.38 -9.56 -10.29
N GLY A 23 -1.49 -10.55 -10.41
CA GLY A 23 -0.05 -10.31 -10.41
C GLY A 23 0.39 -9.36 -11.53
N MET A 24 -0.21 -9.50 -12.72
CA MET A 24 0.08 -8.63 -13.86
C MET A 24 -0.43 -7.20 -13.65
N VAL A 25 -1.63 -7.05 -13.07
CA VAL A 25 -2.19 -5.73 -12.74
C VAL A 25 -1.32 -5.05 -11.68
N ASN A 26 -1.00 -5.73 -10.58
CA ASN A 26 -0.20 -5.16 -9.50
C ASN A 26 1.22 -4.81 -9.96
N ASN A 27 1.87 -5.66 -10.76
CA ASN A 27 3.20 -5.37 -11.29
C ASN A 27 3.21 -4.10 -12.17
N LYS A 28 2.27 -3.99 -13.12
CA LYS A 28 2.16 -2.82 -14.01
C LYS A 28 1.73 -1.56 -13.27
N PHE A 29 0.80 -1.69 -12.33
CA PHE A 29 0.34 -0.57 -11.49
C PHE A 29 1.48 -0.06 -10.60
N ASN A 30 2.17 -0.97 -9.91
CA ASN A 30 3.33 -0.65 -9.10
C ASN A 30 4.41 0.05 -9.92
N TYR A 31 4.75 -0.47 -11.10
CA TYR A 31 5.70 0.17 -12.02
C TYR A 31 5.27 1.60 -12.38
N PHE A 32 4.01 1.79 -12.79
CA PHE A 32 3.49 3.11 -13.14
C PHE A 32 3.61 4.11 -11.99
N ILE A 33 3.16 3.73 -10.78
CA ILE A 33 3.23 4.61 -9.61
C ILE A 33 4.67 4.88 -9.21
N MET A 34 5.51 3.86 -9.07
CA MET A 34 6.93 3.99 -8.71
C MET A 34 7.69 4.87 -9.70
N SER A 35 7.40 4.76 -11.01
CA SER A 35 7.98 5.64 -12.03
C SER A 35 7.54 7.09 -11.84
N LYS A 36 6.26 7.35 -11.55
CA LYS A 36 5.75 8.70 -11.30
C LYS A 36 6.31 9.31 -10.02
N LEU A 37 6.51 8.51 -8.98
CA LEU A 37 7.19 8.94 -7.75
C LEU A 37 8.67 9.26 -8.02
N ALA A 38 9.35 8.44 -8.80
CA ALA A 38 10.74 8.68 -9.22
C ALA A 38 10.90 9.97 -10.04
N GLU A 39 10.01 10.21 -11.01
CA GLU A 39 9.95 11.48 -11.76
C GLU A 39 9.76 12.70 -10.84
N ALA A 40 9.11 12.51 -9.68
CA ALA A 40 8.89 13.54 -8.68
C ALA A 40 10.06 13.69 -7.67
N GLY A 41 11.17 12.95 -7.85
CA GLY A 41 12.37 13.02 -7.01
C GLY A 41 12.37 12.07 -5.81
N ILE A 42 11.41 11.15 -5.71
CA ILE A 42 11.38 10.14 -4.64
C ILE A 42 12.23 8.95 -5.07
N PRO A 43 13.28 8.56 -4.32
CA PRO A 43 14.11 7.43 -4.68
C PRO A 43 13.32 6.12 -4.53
N THR A 44 13.24 5.33 -5.60
CA THR A 44 12.55 4.03 -5.61
C THR A 44 13.47 2.88 -6.01
N GLN A 45 13.09 1.67 -5.61
CA GLN A 45 13.81 0.45 -5.99
C GLN A 45 13.66 0.11 -7.47
N MET A 46 12.66 0.68 -8.16
CA MET A 46 12.27 0.26 -9.50
C MET A 46 13.37 0.53 -10.55
N GLU A 47 13.67 -0.48 -11.38
CA GLU A 47 14.57 -0.35 -12.53
C GLU A 47 13.81 -0.48 -13.85
N ARG A 48 13.14 -1.61 -14.08
CA ARG A 48 12.32 -1.88 -15.28
C ARG A 48 11.40 -3.10 -15.07
N LEU A 49 10.35 -3.19 -15.87
CA LEU A 49 9.61 -4.44 -16.04
C LEU A 49 10.46 -5.47 -16.81
N LEU A 50 10.34 -6.74 -16.45
CA LEU A 50 10.95 -7.87 -17.15
C LEU A 50 9.91 -8.67 -17.93
N SER A 51 8.71 -8.79 -17.37
CA SER A 51 7.56 -9.47 -17.96
C SER A 51 6.26 -8.84 -17.45
N ASP A 52 5.13 -9.46 -17.75
CA ASP A 52 3.83 -9.02 -17.24
C ASP A 52 3.75 -9.08 -15.72
N THR A 53 4.43 -10.04 -15.07
CA THR A 53 4.37 -10.28 -13.61
C THR A 53 5.70 -10.04 -12.90
N GLU A 54 6.81 -9.81 -13.61
CA GLU A 54 8.12 -9.63 -13.00
C GLU A 54 8.69 -8.23 -13.23
N CYS A 55 9.44 -7.74 -12.25
CA CYS A 55 10.22 -6.51 -12.36
C CYS A 55 11.63 -6.67 -11.79
N LEU A 56 12.55 -5.88 -12.34
CA LEU A 56 13.88 -5.70 -11.81
C LEU A 56 13.88 -4.53 -10.84
N VAL A 57 14.45 -4.75 -9.66
CA VAL A 57 14.55 -3.78 -8.59
C VAL A 57 15.95 -3.78 -7.97
N LYS A 58 16.32 -2.65 -7.35
CA LYS A 58 17.47 -2.55 -6.45
C LYS A 58 17.26 -3.47 -5.25
N LYS A 59 18.29 -4.22 -4.86
CA LYS A 59 18.25 -5.00 -3.62
C LYS A 59 18.42 -4.06 -2.43
N LEU A 60 17.38 -3.92 -1.63
CA LEU A 60 17.38 -3.08 -0.43
C LEU A 60 17.62 -3.91 0.83
N ASP A 61 18.21 -3.28 1.85
CA ASP A 61 18.16 -3.76 3.24
C ASP A 61 16.88 -3.22 3.87
N MET A 62 15.83 -4.04 3.91
CA MET A 62 14.47 -3.58 4.26
C MET A 62 14.37 -3.23 5.75
N VAL A 63 13.79 -2.06 6.04
CA VAL A 63 13.41 -1.68 7.39
C VAL A 63 12.11 -2.44 7.73
N PRO A 64 12.04 -3.17 8.87
CA PRO A 64 10.88 -4.00 9.21
C PRO A 64 9.71 -3.17 9.76
N VAL A 65 9.44 -2.00 9.18
CA VAL A 65 8.40 -1.08 9.63
C VAL A 65 7.62 -0.56 8.42
N GLU A 66 6.32 -0.76 8.47
CA GLU A 66 5.37 -0.25 7.51
C GLU A 66 4.99 1.19 7.86
N CYS A 67 5.06 2.08 6.88
CA CYS A 67 4.67 3.49 7.00
C CYS A 67 3.29 3.67 6.35
N VAL A 68 2.26 3.94 7.16
CA VAL A 68 0.88 4.07 6.68
C VAL A 68 0.43 5.52 6.80
N VAL A 69 -0.02 6.10 5.68
CA VAL A 69 -0.66 7.43 5.68
C VAL A 69 -2.15 7.29 5.44
N ARG A 70 -2.95 8.05 6.20
CA ARG A 70 -4.42 8.04 6.13
C ARG A 70 -4.96 9.43 5.86
N ASN A 71 -5.63 9.57 4.72
CA ASN A 71 -6.35 10.77 4.31
C ASN A 71 -7.81 10.75 4.78
N ARG A 72 -8.39 9.56 4.92
CA ARG A 72 -9.73 9.35 5.50
C ARG A 72 -9.73 8.20 6.50
N ALA A 73 -10.65 8.23 7.45
CA ALA A 73 -10.80 7.18 8.44
C ALA A 73 -11.35 5.89 7.79
N ALA A 74 -10.59 4.80 7.87
CA ALA A 74 -11.02 3.48 7.38
C ALA A 74 -10.29 2.35 8.12
N GLY A 75 -10.73 1.11 7.88
CA GLY A 75 -10.00 -0.09 8.29
C GLY A 75 -9.70 -0.16 9.79
N SER A 76 -8.44 -0.45 10.14
CA SER A 76 -8.00 -0.63 11.52
C SER A 76 -8.12 0.64 12.37
N LEU A 77 -8.08 1.83 11.77
CA LEU A 77 -8.25 3.09 12.50
C LEU A 77 -9.68 3.21 13.07
N VAL A 78 -10.68 2.93 12.24
CA VAL A 78 -12.10 2.94 12.64
C VAL A 78 -12.36 1.94 13.76
N LYS A 79 -11.85 0.70 13.61
CA LYS A 79 -11.97 -0.34 14.65
C LYS A 79 -11.30 0.05 15.97
N ARG A 80 -10.12 0.69 15.90
CA ARG A 80 -9.30 1.04 17.07
C ARG A 80 -9.86 2.23 17.85
N LEU A 81 -10.43 3.22 17.17
CA LEU A 81 -10.87 4.48 17.79
C LEU A 81 -12.38 4.66 17.87
N GLY A 82 -13.18 3.83 17.19
CA GLY A 82 -14.63 3.96 17.16
C GLY A 82 -15.12 5.21 16.41
N ILE A 83 -14.29 5.77 15.53
CA ILE A 83 -14.65 6.92 14.68
C ILE A 83 -15.41 6.46 13.43
N GLU A 84 -16.21 7.35 12.85
CA GLU A 84 -16.98 7.06 11.64
C GLU A 84 -16.06 6.81 10.43
N GLU A 85 -16.38 5.78 9.63
CA GLU A 85 -15.66 5.48 8.37
C GLU A 85 -15.94 6.60 7.35
N GLY A 86 -14.88 7.08 6.70
CA GLY A 86 -14.94 8.10 5.66
C GLY A 86 -14.66 9.53 6.13
N ILE A 87 -14.55 9.78 7.44
CA ILE A 87 -14.16 11.11 7.97
C ILE A 87 -12.83 11.56 7.33
N GLU A 88 -12.79 12.78 6.81
CA GLU A 88 -11.55 13.39 6.32
C GLU A 88 -10.60 13.74 7.46
N LEU A 89 -9.33 13.38 7.28
CA LEU A 89 -8.28 13.60 8.27
C LEU A 89 -7.38 14.74 7.78
N ASN A 90 -7.51 15.90 8.42
CA ASN A 90 -6.72 17.08 8.09
C ASN A 90 -6.02 17.64 9.35
N PRO A 91 -4.68 17.52 9.46
CA PRO A 91 -3.77 16.89 8.49
C PRO A 91 -3.91 15.35 8.41
N PRO A 92 -3.41 14.69 7.34
CA PRO A 92 -3.39 13.24 7.25
C PRO A 92 -2.63 12.58 8.40
N LEU A 93 -3.14 11.45 8.90
CA LEU A 93 -2.50 10.68 9.95
C LEU A 93 -1.34 9.84 9.39
N PHE A 94 -0.37 9.55 10.25
CA PHE A 94 0.78 8.70 9.95
C PHE A 94 0.91 7.66 11.07
N ASP A 95 0.76 6.39 10.71
CA ASP A 95 0.93 5.24 11.61
C ASP A 95 2.19 4.46 11.21
N LEU A 96 2.81 3.81 12.21
CA LEU A 96 3.87 2.82 12.01
C LEU A 96 3.39 1.45 12.47
N PHE A 97 3.67 0.41 11.69
CA PHE A 97 3.40 -0.99 12.06
C PHE A 97 4.67 -1.82 11.91
N LEU A 98 5.00 -2.63 12.91
CA LEU A 98 6.12 -3.58 12.83
C LEU A 98 5.71 -4.72 11.90
N LYS A 99 6.52 -5.04 10.89
CA LYS A 99 6.27 -6.18 10.00
C LYS A 99 6.54 -7.49 10.75
N ASN A 100 5.48 -8.12 11.21
CA ASN A 100 5.49 -9.37 11.97
C ASN A 100 4.13 -10.07 11.86
N ASP A 101 3.98 -10.90 10.83
CA ASP A 101 2.76 -11.65 10.52
C ASP A 101 2.24 -12.46 11.72
N ALA A 102 3.13 -13.05 12.52
CA ALA A 102 2.76 -13.86 13.69
C ALA A 102 2.10 -13.04 14.81
N MET A 103 2.33 -11.72 14.81
CA MET A 103 1.76 -10.76 15.76
C MET A 103 0.73 -9.83 15.12
N HIS A 104 0.30 -10.12 13.89
CA HIS A 104 -0.66 -9.31 13.15
C HIS A 104 -0.21 -7.86 12.96
N ASP A 105 1.07 -7.66 12.65
CA ASP A 105 1.71 -6.37 12.41
C ASP A 105 1.36 -5.29 13.46
N PRO A 106 1.89 -5.41 14.69
CA PRO A 106 1.46 -4.53 15.77
C PRO A 106 1.82 -3.07 15.50
N MET A 107 0.91 -2.17 15.87
CA MET A 107 1.17 -0.73 15.80
C MET A 107 2.31 -0.35 16.76
N VAL A 108 3.26 0.41 16.25
CA VAL A 108 4.45 0.88 17.00
C VAL A 108 4.57 2.39 16.87
N ASN A 109 5.58 2.96 17.53
CA ASN A 109 5.90 4.38 17.40
C ASN A 109 7.42 4.57 17.28
N GLU A 110 7.86 5.82 17.11
CA GLU A 110 9.27 6.17 16.86
C GLU A 110 10.22 5.68 17.97
N SER A 111 9.77 5.56 19.23
CA SER A 111 10.62 5.07 20.32
C SER A 111 10.92 3.58 20.22
N TYR A 112 10.02 2.78 19.62
CA TYR A 112 10.27 1.36 19.34
C TYR A 112 11.39 1.22 18.31
N CYS A 113 11.32 1.99 17.22
CA CYS A 113 12.34 1.99 16.17
C CYS A 113 13.74 2.29 16.73
N GLU A 114 13.85 3.28 17.62
CA GLU A 114 15.11 3.62 18.30
C GLU A 114 15.54 2.51 19.27
N THR A 115 14.64 2.06 20.15
CA THR A 115 14.94 1.10 21.22
C THR A 115 15.41 -0.24 20.67
N PHE A 116 14.77 -0.72 19.61
CA PHE A 116 15.08 -2.01 18.98
C PHE A 116 16.08 -1.91 17.83
N GLY A 117 16.53 -0.69 17.49
CA GLY A 117 17.51 -0.47 16.43
C GLY A 117 17.03 -0.88 15.04
N TRP A 118 15.71 -0.82 14.77
CA TRP A 118 15.16 -1.17 13.45
C TRP A 118 15.55 -0.18 12.36
N VAL A 119 15.70 1.09 12.74
CA VAL A 119 16.12 2.19 11.83
C VAL A 119 16.63 3.36 12.66
N SER A 120 17.61 4.11 12.13
CA SER A 120 18.09 5.33 12.79
C SER A 120 17.02 6.43 12.80
N LYS A 121 17.11 7.39 13.73
CA LYS A 121 16.21 8.55 13.78
C LYS A 121 16.18 9.34 12.47
N GLU A 122 17.36 9.53 11.88
CA GLU A 122 17.53 10.25 10.61
C GLU A 122 16.81 9.52 9.48
N ASN A 123 17.02 8.21 9.34
CA ASN A 123 16.37 7.42 8.31
C ASN A 123 14.86 7.32 8.54
N LEU A 124 14.39 7.20 9.79
CA LEU A 124 12.95 7.21 10.10
C LEU A 124 12.30 8.54 9.75
N ALA A 125 12.95 9.66 10.07
CA ALA A 125 12.48 10.99 9.68
C ALA A 125 12.41 11.12 8.15
N ARG A 126 13.41 10.60 7.43
CA ARG A 126 13.43 10.57 5.97
C ARG A 126 12.34 9.68 5.38
N MET A 127 12.07 8.51 5.97
CA MET A 127 10.95 7.63 5.58
C MET A 127 9.61 8.36 5.73
N LYS A 128 9.38 9.03 6.86
CA LYS A 128 8.18 9.82 7.11
C LYS A 128 8.02 10.97 6.10
N GLU A 129 9.10 11.69 5.83
CA GLU A 129 9.12 12.75 4.82
C GLU A 129 8.76 12.21 3.44
N LEU A 130 9.41 11.14 2.99
CA LEU A 130 9.15 10.52 1.68
C LEU A 130 7.74 9.94 1.60
N THR A 131 7.18 9.44 2.69
CA THR A 131 5.79 8.95 2.74
C THR A 131 4.81 10.09 2.52
N TYR A 132 4.98 11.24 3.18
CA TYR A 132 4.14 12.41 2.94
C TYR A 132 4.37 13.05 1.56
N GLN A 133 5.60 13.03 1.04
CA GLN A 133 5.85 13.44 -0.35
C GLN A 133 5.12 12.50 -1.32
N SER A 134 5.16 11.20 -1.08
CA SER A 134 4.44 10.19 -1.86
C SER A 134 2.94 10.41 -1.77
N GLU A 135 2.36 10.67 -0.60
CA GLU A 135 0.94 11.02 -0.40
C GLU A 135 0.57 12.21 -1.30
N ARG A 136 1.30 13.33 -1.20
CA ARG A 136 0.98 14.53 -1.96
C ARG A 136 1.06 14.33 -3.47
N ARG A 137 1.96 13.46 -3.94
CA ARG A 137 2.13 13.13 -5.36
C ARG A 137 1.09 12.12 -5.83
N ALA A 138 0.87 11.05 -5.07
CA ALA A 138 -0.12 10.03 -5.35
C ALA A 138 -1.54 10.60 -5.27
N GLY A 139 -1.87 11.44 -4.29
CA GLY A 139 -3.14 12.15 -4.18
C GLY A 139 -3.39 13.08 -5.37
N LYS A 140 -2.36 13.79 -5.86
CA LYS A 140 -2.43 14.56 -7.12
C LYS A 140 -2.63 13.65 -8.33
N ASN A 141 -1.89 12.56 -8.44
CA ASN A 141 -2.00 11.63 -9.58
C ASN A 141 -3.32 10.85 -9.58
N CYS A 142 -3.84 10.46 -8.42
CA CYS A 142 -5.18 9.89 -8.26
C CYS A 142 -6.24 10.93 -8.59
N SER A 143 -6.02 12.21 -8.26
CA SER A 143 -6.89 13.28 -8.75
C SER A 143 -6.81 13.45 -10.27
N MET A 144 -5.69 13.08 -10.90
CA MET A 144 -5.51 13.07 -12.36
C MET A 144 -6.05 11.79 -13.04
N MET A 145 -6.29 10.71 -12.29
CA MET A 145 -7.10 9.57 -12.71
C MET A 145 -8.55 9.86 -12.29
N PRO A 146 -9.39 10.46 -13.16
CA PRO A 146 -10.71 10.94 -12.76
C PRO A 146 -11.51 9.82 -12.09
N GLY A 147 -12.00 10.08 -10.88
CA GLY A 147 -12.96 9.23 -10.19
C GLY A 147 -12.47 8.48 -8.94
N LEU A 148 -11.22 8.62 -8.48
CA LEU A 148 -10.74 7.90 -7.28
C LEU A 148 -10.36 8.81 -6.11
N ILE A 149 -10.60 8.33 -4.89
CA ILE A 149 -10.17 8.87 -3.61
C ILE A 149 -9.11 7.92 -3.03
N LEU A 150 -7.91 8.44 -2.76
CA LEU A 150 -6.88 7.72 -2.02
C LEU A 150 -7.15 7.88 -0.52
N VAL A 151 -7.74 6.85 0.10
CA VAL A 151 -8.20 6.84 1.49
C VAL A 151 -7.04 6.66 2.45
N ASP A 152 -6.24 5.63 2.23
CA ASP A 152 -4.98 5.39 2.91
C ASP A 152 -4.09 4.48 2.04
N PHE A 153 -2.79 4.44 2.35
CA PHE A 153 -1.87 3.50 1.73
C PHE A 153 -0.70 3.21 2.66
N LYS A 154 -0.03 2.10 2.38
CA LYS A 154 1.15 1.61 3.08
C LYS A 154 2.37 1.71 2.17
N LEU A 155 3.50 2.10 2.74
CA LEU A 155 4.82 2.00 2.10
C LEU A 155 5.81 1.28 2.99
N GLU A 156 6.72 0.54 2.36
CA GLU A 156 7.88 -0.05 3.00
C GLU A 156 9.15 0.56 2.39
N PHE A 157 10.16 0.80 3.23
CA PHE A 157 11.42 1.38 2.81
C PHE A 157 12.56 0.44 3.15
N GLY A 158 13.65 0.57 2.41
CA GLY A 158 14.91 -0.07 2.77
C GLY A 158 16.08 0.84 2.46
N LEU A 159 17.26 0.41 2.89
CA LEU A 159 18.50 1.11 2.65
C LEU A 159 19.18 0.56 1.40
N TYR A 160 19.57 1.46 0.50
CA TYR A 160 20.44 1.14 -0.62
C TYR A 160 21.70 1.99 -0.51
N LYS A 161 22.83 1.35 -0.21
CA LYS A 161 24.11 2.05 0.01
C LYS A 161 24.02 3.14 1.09
N GLY A 162 23.23 2.90 2.13
CA GLY A 162 23.01 3.82 3.25
C GLY A 162 21.87 4.82 3.07
N GLU A 163 21.34 4.98 1.86
CA GLU A 163 20.25 5.92 1.54
C GLU A 163 18.88 5.27 1.67
N VAL A 164 17.88 6.02 2.17
CA VAL A 164 16.49 5.58 2.24
C VAL A 164 15.88 5.55 0.85
N VAL A 165 15.40 4.37 0.44
CA VAL A 165 14.77 4.12 -0.85
C VAL A 165 13.41 3.45 -0.65
N LEU A 166 12.39 3.92 -1.37
CA LEU A 166 11.07 3.30 -1.41
C LEU A 166 11.17 1.91 -2.05
N GLY A 167 10.80 0.88 -1.27
CA GLY A 167 10.86 -0.53 -1.63
C GLY A 167 9.48 -1.11 -1.90
N ASP A 168 9.41 -2.44 -1.82
CA ASP A 168 8.18 -3.22 -1.91
C ASP A 168 7.25 -2.84 -3.10
N GLU A 169 5.97 -2.59 -2.86
CA GLU A 169 5.00 -2.21 -3.87
C GLU A 169 4.11 -1.04 -3.45
N PHE A 170 3.62 -0.30 -4.45
CA PHE A 170 2.45 0.55 -4.34
C PHE A 170 1.38 -0.01 -5.28
N SER A 171 0.40 -0.72 -4.73
CA SER A 171 -0.67 -1.37 -5.49
C SER A 171 -2.02 -1.29 -4.76
N PRO A 172 -3.13 -1.71 -5.40
CA PRO A 172 -4.42 -1.83 -4.72
C PRO A 172 -4.42 -2.75 -3.49
N ASP A 173 -3.48 -3.71 -3.39
CA ASP A 173 -3.37 -4.57 -2.20
C ASP A 173 -2.90 -3.79 -0.97
N GLY A 174 -2.01 -2.81 -1.18
CA GLY A 174 -1.43 -1.97 -0.13
C GLY A 174 -2.09 -0.61 0.05
N SER A 175 -3.19 -0.33 -0.67
CA SER A 175 -3.86 0.98 -0.65
C SER A 175 -5.37 0.86 -0.67
N ARG A 176 -6.06 1.77 0.03
CA ARG A 176 -7.52 1.91 -0.05
C ARG A 176 -7.87 2.99 -1.06
N LEU A 177 -8.61 2.60 -2.08
CA LEU A 177 -9.06 3.43 -3.18
C LEU A 177 -10.58 3.36 -3.23
N TRP A 178 -11.26 4.50 -3.09
CA TRP A 178 -12.72 4.56 -3.24
C TRP A 178 -13.10 5.33 -4.49
N ASP A 179 -14.24 4.99 -5.08
CA ASP A 179 -14.85 5.81 -6.12
C ASP A 179 -15.29 7.17 -5.55
N LYS A 180 -15.04 8.24 -6.27
CA LYS A 180 -15.23 9.62 -5.78
C LYS A 180 -16.70 10.04 -5.77
N GLU A 181 -17.51 9.48 -6.65
CA GLU A 181 -18.93 9.85 -6.79
C GLU A 181 -19.80 9.00 -5.87
N THR A 182 -19.51 7.71 -5.80
CA THR A 182 -20.33 6.70 -5.10
C THR A 182 -19.76 6.32 -3.73
N LEU A 183 -18.49 6.61 -3.46
CA LEU A 183 -17.74 6.10 -2.29
C LEU A 183 -17.63 4.57 -2.24
N GLU A 184 -17.87 3.89 -3.37
CA GLU A 184 -17.68 2.44 -3.47
C GLU A 184 -16.20 2.06 -3.33
N LYS A 185 -15.93 0.98 -2.59
CA LYS A 185 -14.58 0.48 -2.33
C LYS A 185 -14.04 -0.23 -3.57
N MET A 186 -12.92 0.25 -4.12
CA MET A 186 -12.32 -0.21 -5.38
C MET A 186 -10.99 -0.96 -5.16
N ASP A 187 -10.41 -0.85 -3.98
CA ASP A 187 -9.21 -1.55 -3.50
C ASP A 187 -9.41 -3.05 -3.28
N GLN A 188 -10.62 -3.41 -2.88
CA GLN A 188 -11.02 -4.78 -2.62
C GLN A 188 -12.41 -4.98 -3.21
N ARG A 189 -12.52 -5.20 -4.53
CA ARG A 189 -13.79 -5.71 -5.05
C ARG A 189 -14.06 -7.07 -4.39
N PRO A 190 -15.13 -7.27 -3.59
CA PRO A 190 -15.79 -8.56 -3.64
C PRO A 190 -16.24 -8.75 -5.08
N PHE A 191 -16.08 -9.96 -5.59
CA PHE A 191 -16.69 -10.40 -6.85
C PHE A 191 -18.10 -9.83 -7.02
N PRO A 192 -18.57 -9.60 -8.26
CA PRO A 192 -20.01 -9.56 -8.47
C PRO A 192 -20.60 -10.83 -7.84
N PRO A 193 -21.74 -10.77 -7.11
CA PRO A 193 -22.43 -12.00 -6.73
C PRO A 193 -22.59 -12.83 -7.99
N GLU A 194 -22.37 -14.15 -7.89
CA GLU A 194 -22.59 -15.09 -8.99
C GLU A 194 -23.88 -14.70 -9.72
N PRO A 195 -23.90 -14.72 -11.07
CA PRO A 195 -25.15 -14.51 -11.78
C PRO A 195 -26.14 -15.52 -11.23
N ARG A 196 -27.20 -15.05 -10.58
CA ARG A 196 -28.36 -15.89 -10.26
C ARG A 196 -28.92 -16.33 -11.61
N TRP A 197 -28.52 -17.50 -12.07
CA TRP A 197 -29.23 -18.17 -13.15
C TRP A 197 -30.67 -18.36 -12.66
N PRO A 198 -31.69 -17.97 -13.44
CA PRO A 198 -33.05 -18.24 -13.06
C PRO A 198 -33.20 -19.75 -12.89
N ASP A 199 -33.78 -20.12 -11.74
CA ASP A 199 -34.21 -21.46 -11.39
C ASP A 199 -34.78 -22.17 -12.63
N ARG A 200 -34.07 -23.20 -13.11
CA ARG A 200 -34.63 -24.15 -14.07
C ARG A 200 -35.35 -25.23 -13.29
N SER A 201 -36.50 -24.87 -12.76
CA SER A 201 -37.58 -25.80 -12.47
C SER A 201 -38.67 -25.61 -13.53
N LEU A 202 -38.95 -26.73 -14.21
CA LEU A 202 -39.91 -27.03 -15.29
C LEU A 202 -39.28 -27.22 -16.68
#